data_AF-A0A9X4MJ69-F1
#
_entry.id   AF-A0A9X4MJ69-F1
#
_cell.length_a   1.000
_cell.length_b   1.000
_cell.length_c   1.000
_cell.angle_alpha   90.00
_cell.angle_beta   90.00
_cell.angle_gamma   90.00
#
_symmetry.space_group_name_H-M   'P 1'
#
loop_
_entity.id
_entity.type
_entity.pdbx_description
1 polymer ?
#
loop_
_entity_poly.entity_id
_entity_poly.type
_entity_poly.pdbx_seq_one_letter_code
_entity_poly.pdbx_strand_id
1 'polypeptide(L)'
;MEIDARGSEKSLSFCCLKIDNIFCVSRLTREGSATTAHAVMQLNAEDGGNRKFIMVQLPEATDEKSEAYKAGYKNICEIGKERIRRAGEKIKEKNKDKENIENLDIGFKVLKLDTSNIRKWQPDYDNLEQSLFDSVDNYMEGRTELDVVYEIMLKYGLDLTYPVDEFTVAQKKVYSIGFGMLMICLDNEITTEVAKGILEKIKELAPESTRVVFKDNGLNSDSNKTNIKEILKCGGIEEFITL
;
A
#
# COMPACT_ATOMS: atom_id res chain seq x y z
N MET A 1 -4.62 8.25 13.40
CA MET A 1 -5.99 7.90 13.01
C MET A 1 -5.91 6.45 12.58
N GLU A 2 -6.42 5.54 13.42
CA GLU A 2 -6.41 4.09 13.18
C GLU A 2 -6.98 3.80 11.79
N ILE A 3 -6.26 3.02 10.99
CA ILE A 3 -6.79 2.50 9.72
C ILE A 3 -7.78 1.40 10.10
N ASP A 4 -9.01 1.89 10.28
CA ASP A 4 -10.20 1.21 10.69
C ASP A 4 -10.49 -0.04 9.85
N ALA A 5 -10.85 -1.12 10.54
CA ALA A 5 -11.30 -2.40 10.03
C ALA A 5 -12.71 -2.33 9.39
N ARG A 6 -12.98 -1.29 8.61
CA ARG A 6 -14.25 -1.09 7.89
C ARG A 6 -14.04 -1.20 6.38
N GLY A 7 -14.11 -2.44 5.89
CA GLY A 7 -14.85 -2.75 4.66
C GLY A 7 -14.45 -2.10 3.33
N SER A 8 -13.22 -1.62 3.13
CA SER A 8 -12.78 -1.23 1.78
C SER A 8 -12.03 -2.39 1.11
N GLU A 9 -12.71 -3.14 0.25
CA GLU A 9 -12.02 -3.90 -0.79
C GLU A 9 -11.26 -2.91 -1.67
N LYS A 10 -9.94 -2.87 -1.56
CA LYS A 10 -9.08 -2.11 -2.48
C LYS A 10 -8.31 -3.11 -3.32
N SER A 11 -8.72 -3.24 -4.58
CA SER A 11 -8.07 -4.09 -5.57
C SER A 11 -6.79 -3.41 -6.05
N LEU A 12 -5.67 -3.75 -5.39
CA LEU A 12 -4.33 -3.33 -5.77
C LEU A 12 -3.82 -4.11 -6.99
N SER A 13 -2.79 -3.58 -7.64
CA SER A 13 -2.36 -3.97 -8.98
C SER A 13 -0.86 -3.83 -9.14
N PHE A 14 -0.17 -4.84 -9.69
CA PHE A 14 1.29 -4.98 -9.69
C PHE A 14 1.85 -5.68 -10.95
N CYS A 15 2.76 -5.01 -11.67
CA CYS A 15 3.55 -5.63 -12.73
C CYS A 15 5.00 -5.85 -12.29
N CYS A 16 5.37 -7.13 -12.16
CA CYS A 16 6.73 -7.68 -12.06
C CYS A 16 7.53 -7.33 -10.79
N LEU A 17 7.80 -8.33 -9.96
CA LEU A 17 8.89 -8.29 -8.98
C LEU A 17 9.70 -9.60 -9.02
N LYS A 18 11.02 -9.42 -9.09
CA LYS A 18 12.07 -10.37 -8.70
C LYS A 18 12.18 -10.22 -7.17
N ILE A 19 12.06 -11.29 -6.38
CA ILE A 19 12.00 -11.17 -4.92
C ILE A 19 12.93 -12.20 -4.27
N ASP A 20 13.98 -11.69 -3.63
CA ASP A 20 14.55 -12.29 -2.43
C ASP A 20 13.90 -11.56 -1.25
N ASN A 21 13.20 -12.34 -0.41
CA ASN A 21 12.55 -11.96 0.85
C ASN A 21 11.39 -10.93 0.78
N ILE A 22 10.20 -11.43 1.18
CA ILE A 22 8.93 -10.73 1.45
C ILE A 22 8.16 -10.26 0.21
N PHE A 23 6.89 -10.69 0.14
CA PHE A 23 5.76 -10.33 -0.74
C PHE A 23 5.20 -11.42 -1.65
N CYS A 24 3.86 -11.41 -1.74
CA CYS A 24 3.01 -12.33 -2.49
C CYS A 24 3.36 -12.42 -3.97
N VAL A 25 4.37 -13.19 -4.37
CA VAL A 25 4.44 -13.81 -5.71
C VAL A 25 5.25 -15.10 -5.66
N SER A 26 4.74 -16.10 -6.38
CA SER A 26 5.47 -17.24 -6.97
C SER A 26 5.66 -18.53 -6.15
N ARG A 27 4.77 -19.47 -6.49
CA ARG A 27 5.02 -20.91 -6.73
C ARG A 27 5.34 -21.77 -5.49
N LEU A 28 4.35 -22.59 -5.14
CA LEU A 28 4.28 -23.59 -4.06
C LEU A 28 3.76 -23.02 -2.73
N THR A 29 2.43 -23.01 -2.55
CA THR A 29 1.75 -23.78 -1.49
C THR A 29 0.25 -23.50 -1.53
N ARG A 30 -0.57 -24.56 -1.48
CA ARG A 30 -2.04 -24.48 -1.40
C ARG A 30 -2.47 -23.81 -0.09
N GLU A 31 -2.80 -22.53 -0.11
CA GLU A 31 -3.43 -21.88 1.05
C GLU A 31 -4.94 -22.05 1.06
N GLY A 32 -5.42 -23.30 0.96
CA GLY A 32 -6.83 -23.60 0.76
C GLY A 32 -7.77 -22.89 1.75
N SER A 33 -7.59 -23.09 3.06
CA SER A 33 -8.53 -22.58 4.07
C SER A 33 -7.88 -21.66 5.10
N ALA A 34 -6.74 -21.01 4.81
CA ALA A 34 -6.11 -20.02 5.70
C ALA A 34 -5.94 -20.45 7.19
N THR A 35 -5.69 -21.73 7.45
CA THR A 35 -5.52 -22.29 8.82
C THR A 35 -4.32 -21.69 9.56
N THR A 36 -3.25 -21.37 8.84
CA THR A 36 -2.02 -20.81 9.40
C THR A 36 -2.26 -19.43 10.02
N ALA A 37 -2.97 -18.54 9.31
CA ALA A 37 -3.33 -17.22 9.85
C ALA A 37 -4.16 -17.34 11.14
N HIS A 38 -5.11 -18.28 11.18
CA HIS A 38 -5.88 -18.56 12.38
C HIS A 38 -4.98 -19.02 13.55
N ALA A 39 -4.06 -19.95 13.31
CA ALA A 39 -3.15 -20.45 14.34
C ALA A 39 -2.22 -19.35 14.87
N VAL A 40 -1.71 -18.46 14.00
CA VAL A 40 -0.85 -17.34 14.40
C VAL A 40 -1.60 -16.37 15.32
N MET A 41 -2.82 -15.98 14.95
CA MET A 41 -3.66 -15.12 15.80
C MET A 41 -3.98 -15.78 17.14
N GLN A 42 -4.23 -17.09 17.14
CA GLN A 42 -4.51 -17.83 18.38
C GLN A 42 -3.29 -17.85 19.29
N LEU A 43 -2.10 -18.14 18.76
CA LEU A 43 -0.87 -18.16 19.54
C LEU A 43 -0.56 -16.78 20.15
N ASN A 44 -0.70 -15.71 19.38
CA ASN A 44 -0.52 -14.34 19.88
C ASN A 44 -1.49 -14.02 21.04
N ALA A 45 -2.72 -14.51 20.99
CA ALA A 45 -3.69 -14.35 22.08
C ALA A 45 -3.40 -15.23 23.32
N GLU A 46 -2.65 -16.31 23.15
CA GLU A 46 -2.27 -17.23 24.22
C GLU A 46 -1.03 -16.77 24.97
N ASP A 47 0.01 -16.35 24.26
CA ASP A 47 1.32 -16.00 24.83
C ASP A 47 1.63 -14.50 24.85
N GLY A 48 0.70 -13.66 24.37
CA GLY A 48 0.91 -12.21 24.28
C GLY A 48 1.93 -11.81 23.21
N GLY A 49 2.25 -12.71 22.27
CA GLY A 49 3.18 -12.45 21.18
C GLY A 49 2.62 -11.52 20.11
N ASN A 50 3.51 -11.05 19.24
CA ASN A 50 3.23 -10.11 18.15
C ASN A 50 3.63 -10.69 16.78
N ARG A 51 3.39 -12.00 16.58
CA ARG A 51 3.75 -12.68 15.33
C ARG A 51 2.91 -12.16 14.17
N LYS A 52 3.57 -11.90 13.04
CA LYS A 52 2.93 -11.50 11.79
C LYS A 52 2.83 -12.70 10.85
N PHE A 53 1.84 -12.69 9.96
CA PHE A 53 1.67 -13.74 8.94
C PHE A 53 1.54 -13.11 7.54
N ILE A 54 1.93 -13.87 6.53
CA ILE A 54 1.73 -13.54 5.11
C ILE A 54 1.09 -14.76 4.47
N MET A 55 0.01 -14.53 3.73
CA MET A 55 -0.79 -15.56 3.08
C MET A 55 -0.90 -15.22 1.59
N VAL A 56 -0.54 -16.17 0.72
CA VAL A 56 -0.66 -16.12 -0.74
C VAL A 56 -1.67 -17.15 -1.24
N GLN A 57 -2.78 -16.69 -1.82
CA GLN A 57 -3.79 -17.54 -2.43
C GLN A 57 -4.05 -17.14 -3.90
N LEU A 58 -4.11 -18.14 -4.78
CA LEU A 58 -4.49 -17.94 -6.18
C LEU A 58 -6.03 -17.75 -6.27
N PRO A 59 -6.53 -16.82 -7.10
CA PRO A 59 -7.97 -16.58 -7.26
C PRO A 59 -8.61 -17.67 -8.13
N GLU A 60 -8.54 -18.91 -7.66
CA GLU A 60 -9.20 -20.05 -8.28
C GLU A 60 -10.72 -19.89 -8.12
N ALA A 61 -11.44 -19.95 -9.24
CA ALA A 61 -12.89 -19.91 -9.23
C ALA A 61 -13.45 -21.11 -8.46
N THR A 62 -14.45 -20.86 -7.63
CA THR A 62 -15.19 -21.94 -6.97
C THR A 62 -16.15 -22.59 -7.97
N ASP A 63 -16.37 -23.90 -7.86
CA ASP A 63 -17.39 -24.59 -8.65
C ASP A 63 -18.76 -23.94 -8.42
N GLU A 64 -19.47 -23.60 -9.51
CA GLU A 64 -20.79 -22.96 -9.47
C GLU A 64 -21.83 -23.78 -8.69
N LYS A 65 -21.65 -25.10 -8.64
CA LYS A 65 -22.53 -26.01 -7.90
C LYS A 65 -22.22 -26.08 -6.41
N SER A 66 -21.06 -25.55 -5.99
CA SER A 66 -20.63 -25.58 -4.60
C SER A 66 -21.47 -24.65 -3.70
N GLU A 67 -21.60 -25.02 -2.44
CA GLU A 67 -22.26 -24.17 -1.43
C GLU A 67 -21.53 -22.83 -1.24
N ALA A 68 -20.22 -22.79 -1.45
CA ALA A 68 -19.44 -21.57 -1.39
C ALA A 68 -19.84 -20.57 -2.50
N TYR A 69 -19.99 -21.05 -3.73
CA TYR A 69 -20.44 -20.20 -4.85
C TYR A 69 -21.86 -19.69 -4.63
N LYS A 70 -22.77 -20.57 -4.17
CA LYS A 70 -24.16 -20.18 -3.83
C LYS A 70 -24.22 -19.15 -2.71
N ALA A 71 -23.28 -19.16 -1.77
CA ALA A 71 -23.14 -18.19 -0.70
C ALA A 71 -22.48 -16.86 -1.15
N GLY A 72 -22.13 -16.71 -2.43
CA GLY A 72 -21.56 -15.48 -3.01
C GLY A 72 -20.03 -15.46 -3.07
N TYR A 73 -19.34 -16.51 -2.62
CA TYR A 73 -17.88 -16.61 -2.70
C TYR A 73 -17.46 -17.11 -4.08
N LYS A 74 -17.11 -16.20 -4.99
CA LYS A 74 -16.78 -16.52 -6.39
C LYS A 74 -15.42 -17.22 -6.56
N ASN A 75 -14.50 -17.01 -5.62
CA ASN A 75 -13.16 -17.57 -5.67
C ASN A 75 -12.69 -18.03 -4.28
N ILE A 76 -11.65 -18.87 -4.24
CA ILE A 76 -11.09 -19.41 -2.98
C ILE A 76 -10.52 -18.30 -2.08
N CYS A 77 -9.98 -17.20 -2.66
CA CYS A 77 -9.47 -16.08 -1.87
C CYS A 77 -10.58 -15.45 -1.01
N GLU A 78 -11.80 -15.30 -1.53
CA GLU A 78 -12.93 -14.77 -0.77
C GLU A 78 -13.23 -15.60 0.49
N ILE A 79 -13.17 -16.92 0.35
CA ILE A 79 -13.37 -17.87 1.46
C ILE A 79 -12.25 -17.69 2.50
N GLY A 80 -11.00 -17.57 2.05
CA GLY A 80 -9.85 -17.33 2.91
C GLY A 80 -9.96 -16.02 3.70
N LYS A 81 -10.25 -14.91 3.01
CA LYS A 81 -10.45 -13.57 3.62
C LYS A 81 -11.50 -13.63 4.72
N GLU A 82 -12.66 -14.19 4.41
CA GLU A 82 -13.77 -14.26 5.36
C GLU A 82 -13.44 -15.15 6.56
N ARG A 83 -12.71 -16.26 6.35
CA ARG A 83 -12.27 -17.09 7.47
C ARG A 83 -11.31 -16.34 8.38
N ILE A 84 -10.33 -15.62 7.85
CA ILE A 84 -9.38 -14.85 8.66
C ILE A 84 -10.15 -13.81 9.49
N ARG A 85 -11.09 -13.08 8.87
CA ARG A 85 -11.95 -12.11 9.57
C ARG A 85 -12.72 -12.75 10.73
N ARG A 86 -13.45 -13.84 10.46
CA ARG A 86 -14.22 -14.56 11.50
C ARG A 86 -13.35 -15.18 12.57
N ALA A 87 -12.16 -15.68 12.21
CA ALA A 87 -11.22 -16.25 13.16
C ALA A 87 -10.70 -15.19 14.13
N GLY A 88 -10.31 -14.02 13.61
CA GLY A 88 -9.89 -12.87 14.42
C GLY A 88 -10.98 -12.42 15.40
N GLU A 89 -12.21 -12.23 14.90
CA GLU A 89 -13.37 -11.88 15.74
C GLU A 89 -13.62 -12.91 16.84
N LYS A 90 -13.60 -14.20 16.49
CA LYS A 90 -13.83 -15.30 17.45
C LYS A 90 -12.73 -15.40 18.50
N ILE A 91 -11.47 -15.16 18.13
CA ILE A 91 -10.36 -15.14 19.09
C ILE A 91 -10.51 -13.96 20.03
N LYS A 92 -10.83 -12.77 19.51
CA LYS A 92 -11.08 -11.59 20.32
C LYS A 92 -12.23 -11.81 21.29
N GLU A 93 -13.33 -12.41 20.85
CA GLU A 93 -14.48 -12.75 21.69
C GLU A 93 -14.18 -13.76 22.79
N LYS A 94 -13.46 -14.84 22.48
CA LYS A 94 -13.12 -15.90 23.44
C LYS A 94 -12.15 -15.45 24.53
N ASN A 95 -11.35 -14.42 24.24
CA ASN A 95 -10.32 -13.95 25.14
C ASN A 95 -10.67 -12.58 25.76
N LYS A 96 -11.93 -12.12 25.68
CA LYS A 96 -12.37 -10.83 26.25
C LYS A 96 -11.96 -10.61 27.71
N ASP A 97 -11.78 -11.69 28.47
CA ASP A 97 -11.47 -11.64 29.90
C ASP A 97 -9.96 -11.56 30.22
N LYS A 98 -9.04 -11.66 29.24
CA LYS A 98 -7.60 -11.45 29.54
C LYS A 98 -7.17 -10.01 29.30
N GLU A 99 -6.19 -9.58 30.08
CA GLU A 99 -5.55 -8.28 29.94
C GLU A 99 -4.87 -8.15 28.56
N ASN A 100 -4.91 -6.95 27.98
CA ASN A 100 -4.33 -6.60 26.67
C ASN A 100 -4.95 -7.26 25.42
N ILE A 101 -6.11 -7.92 25.50
CA ILE A 101 -6.80 -8.43 24.29
C ILE A 101 -7.21 -7.32 23.33
N GLU A 102 -7.50 -6.13 23.84
CA GLU A 102 -7.84 -4.99 22.99
C GLU A 102 -6.68 -4.60 22.06
N ASN A 103 -5.43 -4.90 22.45
CA ASN A 103 -4.22 -4.67 21.67
C ASN A 103 -3.86 -5.84 20.73
N LEU A 104 -4.66 -6.92 20.69
CA LEU A 104 -4.41 -8.03 19.79
C LEU A 104 -4.67 -7.59 18.34
N ASP A 105 -3.62 -7.64 17.52
CA ASP A 105 -3.73 -7.37 16.10
C ASP A 105 -4.43 -8.53 15.37
N ILE A 106 -5.71 -8.31 15.06
CA ILE A 106 -6.54 -9.18 14.22
C ILE A 106 -6.71 -8.61 12.80
N GLY A 107 -6.06 -7.48 12.52
CA GLY A 107 -6.12 -6.80 11.24
C GLY A 107 -5.31 -7.55 10.18
N PHE A 108 -5.74 -7.43 8.93
CA PHE A 108 -4.93 -7.87 7.80
C PHE A 108 -5.19 -6.97 6.59
N LYS A 109 -4.17 -6.81 5.75
CA LYS A 109 -4.27 -6.11 4.47
C LYS A 109 -4.43 -7.12 3.35
N VAL A 110 -5.34 -6.84 2.41
CA VAL A 110 -5.53 -7.66 1.21
C VAL A 110 -4.90 -6.92 0.04
N LEU A 111 -4.00 -7.62 -0.66
CA LEU A 111 -3.32 -7.11 -1.85
C LEU A 111 -3.64 -8.05 -2.99
N LYS A 112 -3.93 -7.50 -4.17
CA LYS A 112 -4.19 -8.25 -5.39
C LYS A 112 -3.08 -7.97 -6.40
N LEU A 113 -2.75 -8.95 -7.23
CA LEU A 113 -1.91 -8.74 -8.41
C LEU A 113 -2.80 -8.34 -9.59
N ASP A 114 -2.41 -7.30 -10.30
CA ASP A 114 -3.12 -6.74 -11.45
C ASP A 114 -2.09 -5.90 -12.29
N THR A 115 -2.44 -5.19 -13.36
CA THR A 115 -1.46 -4.46 -14.21
C THR A 115 -0.79 -3.25 -13.52
N SER A 116 0.37 -2.78 -14.02
CA SER A 116 1.11 -1.64 -13.42
C SER A 116 0.22 -0.39 -13.27
N ASN A 117 0.09 0.22 -12.08
CA ASN A 117 -0.73 1.44 -11.92
C ASN A 117 -0.10 2.65 -12.62
N ILE A 118 1.22 2.59 -12.79
CA ILE A 118 1.99 3.55 -13.58
C ILE A 118 2.03 3.04 -15.02
N ARG A 119 1.49 3.83 -15.97
CA ARG A 119 1.62 3.53 -17.40
C ARG A 119 3.13 3.44 -17.73
N LYS A 120 3.63 2.25 -18.07
CA LYS A 120 4.95 2.14 -18.69
C LYS A 120 4.83 2.83 -20.06
N TRP A 121 5.71 3.78 -20.35
CA TRP A 121 5.77 4.40 -21.68
C TRP A 121 5.85 3.32 -22.76
N GLN A 122 4.74 3.13 -23.47
CA GLN A 122 4.60 2.27 -24.63
C GLN A 122 3.91 3.13 -25.68
N PRO A 123 4.68 3.90 -26.47
CA PRO A 123 4.08 4.73 -27.50
C PRO A 123 3.37 3.83 -28.52
N ASP A 124 2.07 4.02 -28.64
CA ASP A 124 1.34 3.53 -29.80
C ASP A 124 1.60 4.52 -30.95
N TYR A 125 2.45 4.10 -31.90
CA TYR A 125 2.84 4.93 -33.03
C TYR A 125 1.68 5.18 -34.01
N ASP A 126 0.61 4.39 -33.93
CA ASP A 126 -0.60 4.56 -34.75
C ASP A 126 -1.57 5.57 -34.13
N ASN A 127 -1.39 5.92 -32.84
CA ASN A 127 -2.28 6.81 -32.09
C ASN A 127 -1.50 7.74 -31.12
N LEU A 128 -0.54 8.46 -31.70
CA LEU A 128 0.42 9.30 -30.99
C LEU A 128 -0.24 10.45 -30.20
N GLU A 129 -1.34 11.00 -30.71
CA GLU A 129 -2.07 12.11 -30.08
C GLU A 129 -2.74 11.66 -28.77
N GLN A 130 -3.42 10.50 -28.77
CA GLN A 130 -3.94 9.89 -27.55
C GLN A 130 -2.82 9.46 -26.59
N SER A 131 -1.71 8.92 -27.08
CA SER A 131 -0.53 8.58 -26.27
C SER A 131 0.10 9.81 -25.58
N LEU A 132 0.00 11.00 -26.20
CA LEU A 132 0.44 12.28 -25.64
C LEU A 132 -0.55 12.80 -24.59
N PHE A 133 -1.87 12.71 -24.82
CA PHE A 133 -2.87 13.07 -23.81
C PHE A 133 -2.84 12.13 -22.60
N ASP A 134 -2.65 10.84 -22.84
CA ASP A 134 -2.50 9.81 -21.81
C ASP A 134 -1.19 9.91 -21.00
N SER A 135 -0.22 10.70 -21.47
CA SER A 135 0.99 11.04 -20.70
C SER A 135 0.79 12.21 -19.72
N VAL A 136 -0.35 12.91 -19.82
CA VAL A 136 -0.73 14.00 -18.90
C VAL A 136 -1.33 13.45 -17.60
N ASP A 137 -1.94 12.27 -17.63
CA ASP A 137 -2.39 11.53 -16.45
C ASP A 137 -1.66 10.18 -16.34
N ASN A 138 -0.61 10.14 -15.51
CA ASN A 138 0.19 8.94 -15.21
C ASN A 138 -0.60 7.80 -14.52
N TYR A 139 -1.91 7.96 -14.31
CA TYR A 139 -2.78 7.03 -13.60
C TYR A 139 -3.73 6.32 -14.57
N MET A 140 -3.84 4.99 -14.46
CA MET A 140 -4.94 4.27 -15.13
C MET A 140 -6.28 4.60 -14.46
N GLU A 141 -7.34 4.76 -15.25
CA GLU A 141 -8.70 5.02 -14.76
C GLU A 141 -9.13 3.96 -13.74
N GLY A 142 -9.71 4.41 -12.61
CA GLY A 142 -10.23 3.53 -11.55
C GLY A 142 -9.23 3.12 -10.47
N ARG A 143 -8.00 3.65 -10.48
CA ARG A 143 -6.99 3.42 -9.40
C ARG A 143 -7.05 4.46 -8.30
N THR A 144 -6.74 4.06 -7.08
CA THR A 144 -6.62 4.97 -5.94
C THR A 144 -5.17 5.46 -5.78
N GLU A 145 -4.99 6.65 -5.24
CA GLU A 145 -3.65 7.20 -4.94
C GLU A 145 -2.82 6.27 -4.04
N LEU A 146 -3.48 5.60 -3.09
CA LEU A 146 -2.86 4.61 -2.23
C LEU A 146 -2.26 3.44 -3.01
N ASP A 147 -2.85 3.08 -4.16
CA ASP A 147 -2.32 2.00 -5.00
C ASP A 147 -0.96 2.37 -5.58
N VAL A 148 -0.81 3.63 -5.98
CA VAL A 148 0.44 4.19 -6.46
C VAL A 148 1.45 4.26 -5.31
N VAL A 149 1.04 4.69 -4.11
CA VAL A 149 1.89 4.70 -2.92
C VAL A 149 2.46 3.32 -2.62
N TYR A 150 1.61 2.29 -2.60
CA TYR A 150 2.05 0.90 -2.35
C TYR A 150 2.96 0.37 -3.47
N GLU A 151 2.71 0.73 -4.73
CA GLU A 151 3.61 0.38 -5.83
C GLU A 151 4.99 1.04 -5.67
N ILE A 152 5.04 2.30 -5.28
CA ILE A 152 6.27 3.05 -5.02
C ILE A 152 7.04 2.42 -3.85
N MET A 153 6.35 2.09 -2.75
CA MET A 153 6.95 1.40 -1.59
C MET A 153 7.69 0.12 -2.01
N LEU A 154 7.03 -0.72 -2.82
CA LEU A 154 7.60 -1.96 -3.32
C LEU A 154 8.79 -1.74 -4.26
N LYS A 155 8.72 -0.75 -5.15
CA LYS A 155 9.84 -0.41 -6.06
C LYS A 155 11.09 -0.01 -5.30
N TYR A 156 10.94 0.65 -4.15
CA TYR A 156 12.06 1.03 -3.29
C TYR A 156 12.46 -0.03 -2.26
N GLY A 157 11.84 -1.22 -2.30
CA GLY A 157 12.16 -2.33 -1.40
C GLY A 157 11.73 -2.10 0.05
N LEU A 158 10.73 -1.25 0.28
CA LEU A 158 10.17 -1.02 1.61
C LEU A 158 9.16 -2.12 1.95
N ASP A 159 9.22 -2.60 3.19
CA ASP A 159 8.27 -3.58 3.70
C ASP A 159 6.85 -2.99 3.80
N LEU A 160 5.84 -3.71 3.31
CA LEU A 160 4.43 -3.29 3.47
C LEU A 160 3.91 -3.37 4.92
N THR A 161 4.76 -3.81 5.84
CA THR A 161 4.49 -3.74 7.28
C THR A 161 4.75 -2.35 7.86
N TYR A 162 5.43 -1.47 7.12
CA TYR A 162 5.64 -0.10 7.55
C TYR A 162 4.31 0.68 7.64
N PRO A 163 4.16 1.57 8.64
CA PRO A 163 3.02 2.45 8.73
C PRO A 163 3.00 3.39 7.53
N VAL A 164 1.79 3.67 7.05
CA VAL A 164 1.52 4.65 6.00
C VAL A 164 0.58 5.68 6.61
N ASP A 165 1.12 6.84 6.93
CA ASP A 165 0.39 7.96 7.52
C ASP A 165 0.05 8.99 6.44
N GLU A 166 -1.16 9.54 6.50
CA GLU A 166 -1.60 10.62 5.62
C GLU A 166 -1.65 11.93 6.40
N PHE A 167 -1.13 13.00 5.81
CA PHE A 167 -1.23 14.34 6.35
C PHE A 167 -1.39 15.39 5.25
N THR A 168 -1.93 16.55 5.61
CA THR A 168 -2.19 17.63 4.66
C THR A 168 -1.23 18.78 4.90
N VAL A 169 -0.53 19.23 3.85
CA VAL A 169 0.36 20.40 3.85
C VAL A 169 -0.07 21.33 2.73
N ALA A 170 -0.32 22.60 3.04
CA ALA A 170 -0.75 23.60 2.05
C ALA A 170 -1.96 23.12 1.20
N GLN A 171 -2.93 22.47 1.85
CA GLN A 171 -4.11 21.85 1.23
C GLN A 171 -3.80 20.70 0.26
N LYS A 172 -2.56 20.20 0.24
CA LYS A 172 -2.12 19.06 -0.54
C LYS A 172 -1.91 17.85 0.35
N LYS A 173 -2.30 16.67 -0.12
CA LYS A 173 -2.17 15.39 0.56
C LYS A 173 -0.76 14.83 0.38
N VAL A 174 -0.14 14.48 1.49
CA VAL A 174 1.18 13.84 1.54
C VAL A 174 1.09 12.57 2.36
N TYR A 175 1.69 11.50 1.84
CA TYR A 175 1.83 10.23 2.52
C TYR A 175 3.23 10.10 3.12
N SER A 176 3.32 9.72 4.38
CA SER A 176 4.56 9.38 5.09
C SER A 176 4.62 7.89 5.33
N ILE A 177 5.72 7.26 4.92
CA ILE A 177 5.93 5.82 5.06
C ILE A 177 7.13 5.57 5.96
N GLY A 178 6.98 4.65 6.91
CA GLY A 178 8.07 4.19 7.78
C GLY A 178 8.66 5.32 8.62
N PHE A 179 7.81 6.15 9.24
CA PHE A 179 8.26 7.28 10.06
C PHE A 179 9.12 8.30 9.29
N GLY A 180 8.74 8.61 8.04
CA GLY A 180 9.43 9.61 7.24
C GLY A 180 10.60 9.09 6.40
N MET A 181 10.80 7.77 6.32
CA MET A 181 11.76 7.18 5.39
C MET A 181 11.41 7.47 3.92
N LEU A 182 10.13 7.53 3.60
CA LEU A 182 9.64 7.86 2.27
C LEU A 182 8.44 8.79 2.38
N MET A 183 8.49 9.91 1.68
CA MET A 183 7.43 10.91 1.62
C MET A 183 6.92 10.99 0.18
N ILE A 184 5.61 10.87 -0.02
CA ILE A 184 5.00 10.84 -1.36
C ILE A 184 3.91 11.89 -1.44
N CYS A 185 3.99 12.79 -2.43
CA CYS A 185 2.95 13.75 -2.74
C CYS A 185 2.50 13.55 -4.20
N LEU A 186 1.24 13.13 -4.38
CA LEU A 186 0.66 12.81 -5.68
C LEU A 186 -0.31 13.89 -6.19
N ASP A 187 -0.48 14.96 -5.43
CA ASP A 187 -1.38 16.05 -5.79
C ASP A 187 -0.85 16.91 -6.94
N ASN A 188 -1.78 17.60 -7.59
CA ASN A 188 -1.45 18.61 -8.61
C ASN A 188 -1.15 19.97 -7.95
N GLU A 189 -0.44 20.84 -8.67
CA GLU A 189 -0.05 22.19 -8.23
C GLU A 189 0.78 22.20 -6.93
N ILE A 190 1.81 21.38 -6.89
CA ILE A 190 2.73 21.29 -5.76
C ILE A 190 3.55 22.58 -5.67
N THR A 191 3.47 23.27 -4.54
CA THR A 191 4.20 24.52 -4.29
C THR A 191 5.43 24.29 -3.41
N THR A 192 6.31 25.29 -3.33
CA THR A 192 7.47 25.28 -2.41
C THR A 192 7.08 25.18 -0.93
N GLU A 193 5.84 25.53 -0.57
CA GLU A 193 5.31 25.39 0.79
C GLU A 193 5.14 23.92 1.18
N VAL A 194 4.73 23.07 0.24
CA VAL A 194 4.63 21.62 0.44
C VAL A 194 6.01 21.04 0.80
N ALA A 195 7.05 21.46 0.07
CA ALA A 195 8.42 21.02 0.35
C ALA A 195 8.90 21.43 1.75
N LYS A 196 8.57 22.66 2.19
CA LYS A 196 8.89 23.13 3.54
C LYS A 196 8.15 22.35 4.63
N GLY A 197 6.85 22.11 4.46
CA GLY A 197 6.08 21.33 5.44
C GLY A 197 6.51 19.86 5.50
N ILE A 198 6.94 19.27 4.38
CA ILE A 198 7.56 17.94 4.35
C ILE A 198 8.85 17.95 5.19
N LEU A 199 9.71 18.97 5.02
CA LEU A 199 10.95 19.10 5.80
C LEU A 199 10.69 19.24 7.30
N GLU A 200 9.68 20.00 7.70
CA GLU A 200 9.29 20.13 9.10
C GLU A 200 8.86 18.78 9.68
N LYS A 201 8.06 17.99 8.95
CA LYS A 201 7.67 16.66 9.39
C LYS A 201 8.82 15.67 9.44
N ILE A 202 9.77 15.74 8.50
CA ILE A 202 10.96 14.89 8.54
C ILE A 202 11.83 15.24 9.75
N LYS A 203 11.97 16.52 10.10
CA LYS A 203 12.70 16.93 11.31
C LYS A 203 12.04 16.45 12.60
N GLU A 204 10.72 16.40 12.64
CA GLU A 204 9.98 15.86 13.78
C GLU A 204 10.16 14.35 13.94
N LEU A 205 10.15 13.61 12.82
CA LEU A 205 10.27 12.16 12.81
C LEU A 205 11.72 11.65 12.91
N ALA A 206 12.69 12.49 12.52
CA ALA A 206 14.14 12.23 12.54
C ALA A 206 14.57 10.83 12.01
N PRO A 207 14.16 10.45 10.78
CA PRO A 207 14.59 9.19 10.17
C PRO A 207 16.07 9.19 9.78
N GLU A 208 16.68 7.99 9.69
CA GLU A 208 18.09 7.83 9.28
C GLU A 208 18.35 8.22 7.81
N SER A 209 17.35 8.01 6.95
CA SER A 209 17.39 8.41 5.55
C SER A 209 15.98 8.71 5.08
N THR A 210 15.82 9.77 4.27
CA THR A 210 14.53 10.13 3.68
C THR A 210 14.61 10.28 2.18
N ARG A 211 13.63 9.70 1.51
CA ARG A 211 13.33 9.89 0.09
C ARG A 211 12.06 10.68 -0.08
N VAL A 212 12.04 11.58 -1.06
CA VAL A 212 10.82 12.34 -1.39
C VAL A 212 10.45 12.11 -2.85
N VAL A 213 9.19 11.74 -3.07
CA VAL A 213 8.62 11.43 -4.38
C VAL A 213 7.46 12.39 -4.67
N PHE A 214 7.51 13.04 -5.82
CA PHE A 214 6.43 13.89 -6.32
C PHE A 214 5.88 13.40 -7.64
N LYS A 215 4.60 13.66 -7.92
CA LYS A 215 4.03 13.54 -9.27
C LYS A 215 4.67 14.59 -10.18
N ASP A 216 5.26 14.19 -11.31
CA ASP A 216 5.99 15.10 -12.20
C ASP A 216 5.04 16.16 -12.79
N ASN A 217 3.88 15.72 -13.28
CA ASN A 217 2.82 16.61 -13.78
C ASN A 217 2.17 17.47 -12.69
N GLY A 218 2.44 17.18 -11.41
CA GLY A 218 1.99 18.02 -10.30
C GLY A 218 2.85 19.28 -10.12
N LEU A 219 4.00 19.39 -10.79
CA LEU A 219 4.91 20.53 -10.70
C LEU A 219 4.63 21.54 -11.83
N ASN A 220 4.10 22.70 -11.48
CA ASN A 220 3.63 23.71 -12.44
C ASN A 220 4.69 24.27 -13.41
N SER A 221 5.99 24.21 -13.07
CA SER A 221 7.07 24.70 -13.94
C SER A 221 8.44 24.13 -13.55
N ASP A 222 9.38 24.12 -14.51
CA ASP A 222 10.78 23.75 -14.28
C ASP A 222 11.46 24.60 -13.20
N SER A 223 11.06 25.88 -13.10
CA SER A 223 11.52 26.78 -12.05
C SER A 223 11.05 26.30 -10.68
N ASN A 224 9.78 25.89 -10.56
CA ASN A 224 9.22 25.37 -9.33
C ASN A 224 9.87 24.03 -8.93
N LYS A 225 10.10 23.13 -9.89
CA LYS A 225 10.83 21.86 -9.68
C LYS A 225 12.24 22.09 -9.16
N THR A 226 12.97 23.04 -9.74
CA THR A 226 14.32 23.40 -9.30
C THR A 226 14.30 23.98 -7.88
N ASN A 227 13.38 24.91 -7.60
CA ASN A 227 13.25 25.52 -6.28
C ASN A 227 12.92 24.48 -5.19
N ILE A 228 11.99 23.57 -5.47
CA ILE A 228 11.63 22.48 -4.54
C ILE A 228 12.83 21.57 -4.29
N LYS A 229 13.55 21.18 -5.35
CA LYS A 229 14.75 20.34 -5.24
C LYS A 229 15.82 21.01 -4.37
N GLU A 230 16.07 22.30 -4.56
CA GLU A 230 17.06 23.04 -3.76
C GLU A 230 16.61 23.22 -2.30
N ILE A 231 15.32 23.44 -2.04
CA ILE A 231 14.79 23.49 -0.67
C ILE A 231 15.02 22.16 0.05
N LEU A 232 14.73 21.04 -0.60
CA LEU A 232 14.89 19.70 -0.02
C LEU A 232 16.37 19.38 0.25
N LYS A 233 17.26 19.72 -0.68
CA LYS A 233 18.72 19.59 -0.48
C LYS A 233 19.23 20.42 0.69
N CYS A 234 18.82 21.68 0.79
CA CYS A 234 19.16 22.55 1.93
C CYS A 234 18.65 21.97 3.26
N GLY A 235 17.58 21.17 3.22
CA GLY A 235 17.03 20.44 4.35
C GLY A 235 17.70 19.09 4.64
N GLY A 236 18.74 18.69 3.91
CA GLY A 236 19.46 17.43 4.09
C GLY A 236 18.90 16.24 3.31
N ILE A 237 17.99 16.47 2.36
CA ILE A 237 17.39 15.43 1.52
C ILE A 237 18.09 15.42 0.17
N GLU A 238 18.89 14.40 -0.09
CA GLU A 238 19.62 14.26 -1.35
C GLU A 238 18.81 13.50 -2.41
N GLU A 239 17.90 12.61 -1.99
CA GLU A 239 17.12 11.75 -2.88
C GLU A 239 15.71 12.33 -3.13
N PHE A 240 15.62 13.13 -4.19
CA PHE A 240 14.38 13.67 -4.76
C PHE A 240 14.05 12.98 -6.09
N ILE A 241 12.83 12.46 -6.21
CA ILE A 241 12.39 11.70 -7.39
C ILE A 241 11.04 12.24 -7.88
N THR A 242 10.86 12.33 -9.20
CA THR A 242 9.58 12.67 -9.83
C THR A 242 9.08 11.50 -10.66
N LEU A 243 7.76 11.25 -10.64
CA LEU A 243 7.08 10.16 -11.35
C LEU A 243 6.12 10.65 -12.43
#